data_AF-X1EY57-F1
#
_entry.id   AF-X1EY57-F1
#
_cell.length_a   1.000
_cell.length_b   1.000
_cell.length_c   1.000
_cell.angle_alpha   90.00
_cell.angle_beta   90.00
_cell.angle_gamma   90.00
#
_symmetry.space_group_name_H-M   'P 1'
#
loop_
_entity.id
_entity.type
_entity.pdbx_description
1 polymer ?
#
loop_
_entity_poly.entity_id
_entity_poly.type
_entity_poly.pdbx_seq_one_letter_code
_entity_poly.pdbx_strand_id
1 'polypeptide(L)'
;VSLKDNQVTVVLVLLPGEKASAIDQASLVSYGATIEAVSRHLIRVRIPIFLLEEIADKVEGISYIRLPYRPFSDMVSEESRLNLSNFLKGRENSLQQISFGITSQGVDLTGASEYHNLGYKGQNTKVAIIDVGFNGLTNSQKYGELPEPIITKDFTETGLETGRIHGTAVAEIVYDMTPEAKLYLCKVADEVDLEN
;
A
#
# COMPACT_ATOMS: atom_id res chain seq x y z
N VAL A 1 9.05 10.38 17.18
CA VAL A 1 9.57 9.00 17.14
C VAL A 1 8.66 8.13 17.98
N SER A 2 8.08 7.06 17.42
CA SER A 2 7.31 6.11 18.22
C SER A 2 8.29 5.11 18.84
N LEU A 3 8.37 5.12 20.17
CA LEU A 3 9.12 4.14 20.94
C LEU A 3 8.16 3.02 21.34
N LYS A 4 8.49 1.78 21.01
CA LYS A 4 7.79 0.59 21.53
C LYS A 4 8.80 -0.26 22.28
N ASP A 5 8.50 -0.59 23.53
CA ASP A 5 9.34 -1.47 24.35
C ASP A 5 10.80 -1.02 24.44
N ASN A 6 11.03 0.30 24.54
CA ASN A 6 12.35 0.94 24.52
C ASN A 6 13.17 0.71 23.24
N GLN A 7 12.51 0.31 22.15
CA GLN A 7 13.07 0.17 20.82
C GLN A 7 12.51 1.23 19.87
N VAL A 8 13.29 1.52 18.84
CA VAL A 8 12.93 2.40 17.73
C VAL A 8 13.06 1.65 16.41
N THR A 9 12.04 1.75 15.55
CA THR A 9 12.12 1.29 14.17
C THR A 9 12.90 2.32 13.34
N VAL A 10 13.98 1.89 12.72
CA VAL A 10 14.83 2.69 11.84
C VAL A 10 15.13 1.93 10.55
N VAL A 11 15.60 2.68 9.56
CA VAL A 11 16.17 2.13 8.34
C VAL A 11 17.68 2.33 8.38
N LEU A 12 18.39 1.23 8.16
CA LEU A 12 19.84 1.23 7.93
C LEU A 12 20.08 1.46 6.45
N VAL A 13 20.79 2.55 6.13
CA VAL A 13 21.19 2.86 4.76
C VAL A 13 22.64 2.42 4.58
N LEU A 14 22.88 1.67 3.50
CA LEU A 14 24.19 1.12 3.18
C LEU A 14 25.10 2.13 2.47
N LEU A 15 26.39 1.79 2.39
CA LEU A 15 27.34 2.51 1.54
C LEU A 15 26.87 2.51 0.07
N PRO A 16 27.10 3.60 -0.69
CA PRO A 16 26.67 3.68 -2.09
C PRO A 16 27.18 2.51 -2.93
N GLY A 17 26.26 1.80 -3.60
CA GLY A 17 26.57 0.65 -4.45
C GLY A 17 26.55 -0.71 -3.74
N GLU A 18 26.46 -0.73 -2.41
CA GLU A 18 26.35 -1.96 -1.64
C GLU A 18 24.91 -2.48 -1.58
N LYS A 19 24.77 -3.81 -1.46
CA LYS A 19 23.47 -4.49 -1.27
C LYS A 19 23.25 -4.79 0.20
N ALA A 20 22.00 -4.98 0.62
CA ALA A 20 21.65 -5.33 2.00
C ALA A 20 22.40 -6.54 2.59
N SER A 21 22.92 -7.44 1.74
CA SER A 21 23.81 -8.54 2.15
C SER A 21 25.18 -8.12 2.69
N ALA A 22 25.58 -6.85 2.52
CA ALA A 22 26.85 -6.30 3.00
C ALA A 22 26.80 -5.90 4.48
N ILE A 23 25.61 -5.76 5.08
CA ILE A 23 25.47 -5.51 6.52
C ILE A 23 25.66 -6.83 7.28
N ASP A 24 26.44 -6.79 8.36
CA ASP A 24 26.54 -7.90 9.31
C ASP A 24 25.25 -8.03 10.14
N GLN A 25 24.30 -8.81 9.61
CA GLN A 25 23.03 -9.07 10.26
C GLN A 25 23.18 -9.88 11.56
N ALA A 26 24.23 -10.69 11.70
CA ALA A 26 24.47 -11.45 12.92
C ALA A 26 24.91 -10.51 14.05
N SER A 27 25.78 -9.55 13.75
CA SER A 27 26.13 -8.48 14.70
C SER A 27 24.90 -7.68 15.12
N LEU A 28 24.03 -7.26 14.19
CA LEU A 28 22.79 -6.55 14.53
C LEU A 28 21.93 -7.32 15.55
N VAL A 29 21.70 -8.61 15.29
CA VAL A 29 20.91 -9.46 16.19
C VAL A 29 21.61 -9.62 17.55
N SER A 30 22.94 -9.69 17.59
CA SER A 30 23.69 -9.77 18.85
C SER A 30 23.55 -8.52 19.73
N TYR A 31 23.33 -7.35 19.11
CA TYR A 31 22.97 -6.10 19.79
C TYR A 31 21.48 -5.99 20.14
N GLY A 32 20.71 -7.09 20.04
CA GLY A 32 19.29 -7.10 20.35
C GLY A 32 18.43 -6.37 19.31
N ALA A 33 18.96 -6.09 18.11
CA ALA A 33 18.16 -5.58 17.01
C ALA A 33 17.29 -6.70 16.42
N THR A 34 16.06 -6.35 16.02
CA THR A 34 15.17 -7.24 15.28
C THR A 34 15.06 -6.75 13.84
N ILE A 35 15.38 -7.61 12.88
CA ILE A 35 15.20 -7.29 11.45
C ILE A 35 13.72 -7.46 11.11
N GLU A 36 13.07 -6.39 10.65
CA GLU A 36 11.66 -6.39 10.29
C GLU A 36 11.45 -6.57 8.78
N ALA A 37 12.31 -5.99 7.95
CA ALA A 37 12.28 -6.16 6.50
C ALA A 37 13.65 -5.90 5.89
N VAL A 38 13.93 -6.57 4.78
CA VAL A 38 15.15 -6.41 3.98
C VAL A 38 14.70 -6.16 2.55
N SER A 39 15.22 -5.12 1.92
CA SER A 39 15.08 -4.87 0.48
C SER A 39 16.44 -4.99 -0.20
N ARG A 40 16.55 -4.53 -1.46
CA ARG A 40 17.83 -4.57 -2.18
C ARG A 40 18.90 -3.71 -1.51
N HIS A 41 18.55 -2.50 -1.07
CA HIS A 41 19.50 -1.52 -0.54
C HIS A 41 19.13 -0.96 0.82
N LEU A 42 18.05 -1.42 1.45
CA LEU A 42 17.61 -0.92 2.76
C LEU A 42 17.29 -2.08 3.70
N ILE A 43 17.50 -1.86 4.99
CA ILE A 43 17.08 -2.78 6.04
C ILE A 43 16.26 -2.01 7.06
N ARG A 44 15.02 -2.43 7.29
CA ARG A 44 14.17 -1.96 8.39
C ARG A 44 14.44 -2.81 9.62
N VAL A 45 14.85 -2.18 10.70
CA VAL A 45 15.20 -2.84 11.97
C VAL A 45 14.57 -2.13 13.15
N ARG A 46 14.19 -2.89 14.18
CA ARG A 46 13.99 -2.35 15.52
C ARG A 46 15.26 -2.46 16.32
N ILE A 47 15.70 -1.34 16.89
CA ILE A 47 16.92 -1.24 17.69
C ILE A 47 16.57 -0.72 19.09
N PRO A 48 17.10 -1.31 20.17
CA PRO A 48 17.04 -0.68 21.49
C PRO A 48 17.67 0.71 21.45
N ILE A 49 16.94 1.75 21.87
CA ILE A 49 17.36 3.14 21.62
C ILE A 49 18.73 3.48 22.20
N PHE A 50 19.14 2.81 23.28
CA PHE A 50 20.42 2.99 23.95
C PHE A 50 21.61 2.32 23.24
N LEU A 51 21.37 1.47 22.24
CA LEU A 51 22.41 0.80 21.43
C LEU A 51 22.57 1.43 20.04
N LEU A 52 21.84 2.51 19.74
CA LEU A 52 21.77 3.06 18.40
C LEU A 52 23.11 3.64 17.94
N GLU A 53 23.83 4.32 18.84
CA GLU A 53 25.19 4.85 18.59
C GLU A 53 26.21 3.71 18.47
N GLU A 54 26.15 2.71 19.37
CA GLU A 54 27.06 1.57 19.31
C GLU A 54 26.88 0.75 18.02
N ILE A 55 25.65 0.52 17.58
CA ILE A 55 25.37 -0.15 16.30
C ILE A 55 25.89 0.67 15.13
N ALA A 56 25.67 1.98 15.12
CA ALA A 56 26.15 2.86 14.06
C ALA A 56 27.67 2.83 13.92
N ASP A 57 28.39 2.71 15.04
CA ASP A 57 29.85 2.71 15.07
C ASP A 57 30.49 1.33 14.84
N LYS A 58 29.82 0.25 15.26
CA LYS A 58 30.41 -1.10 15.33
C LYS A 58 29.94 -2.05 14.24
N VAL A 59 28.78 -1.82 13.64
CA VAL A 59 28.27 -2.70 12.58
C VAL A 59 28.77 -2.21 11.22
N GLU A 60 29.59 -3.03 10.57
CA GLU A 60 30.13 -2.72 9.26
C GLU A 60 29.02 -2.65 8.18
N GLY A 61 29.24 -1.81 7.18
CA GLY A 61 28.35 -1.63 6.03
C GLY A 61 27.23 -0.61 6.24
N ILE A 62 27.03 -0.09 7.46
CA ILE A 62 26.12 1.02 7.72
C ILE A 62 26.77 2.34 7.29
N SER A 63 26.09 3.09 6.43
CA SER A 63 26.46 4.47 6.08
C SER A 63 25.83 5.46 7.06
N TYR A 64 24.51 5.36 7.26
CA TYR A 64 23.80 6.13 8.27
C TYR A 64 22.47 5.47 8.65
N ILE A 65 21.93 5.90 9.79
CA ILE A 65 20.64 5.44 10.33
C ILE A 65 19.64 6.59 10.25
N ARG A 66 18.41 6.30 9.81
CA ARG A 66 17.31 7.29 9.80
C ARG A 66 15.97 6.63 10.09
N LEU A 67 14.96 7.47 10.33
CA LEU A 67 13.58 6.98 10.41
C LEU A 67 13.09 6.53 9.01
N PRO A 68 12.18 5.55 8.93
CA PRO A 68 11.55 5.14 7.67
C PRO A 68 10.77 6.29 7.03
N TYR A 69 10.81 6.37 5.70
CA TYR A 69 10.00 7.27 4.90
C TYR A 69 8.65 6.63 4.56
N ARG A 70 7.61 7.17 5.17
CA ARG A 70 6.24 6.69 4.95
C ARG A 70 5.57 7.52 3.86
N PRO A 71 4.74 6.90 2.99
CA PRO A 71 3.91 7.64 2.06
C PRO A 71 3.12 8.72 2.81
N PHE A 72 3.17 9.95 2.30
CA PHE A 72 2.44 11.06 2.88
C PHE A 72 0.94 10.78 2.72
N SER A 73 0.27 10.54 3.83
CA SER A 73 -1.13 10.15 3.87
C SER A 73 -2.00 11.29 4.41
N ASP A 74 -1.74 12.52 3.98
CA ASP A 74 -2.62 13.64 4.30
C ASP A 74 -3.73 13.72 3.25
N MET A 75 -4.81 12.97 3.47
CA MET A 75 -6.13 13.40 3.01
C MET A 75 -7.18 13.05 4.06
N VAL A 76 -7.43 14.12 4.83
CA VAL A 76 -8.59 14.61 5.58
C VAL A 76 -9.07 13.87 6.82
N SER A 77 -9.24 14.65 7.90
CA SER A 77 -10.20 14.40 8.97
C SER A 77 -11.51 13.86 8.39
N GLU A 78 -12.24 13.07 9.16
CA GLU A 78 -13.53 12.48 8.81
C GLU A 78 -14.58 13.48 8.24
N GLU A 79 -14.32 14.78 8.29
CA GLU A 79 -15.12 15.88 7.74
C GLU A 79 -15.14 16.00 6.21
N SER A 80 -14.15 15.47 5.47
CA SER A 80 -14.23 15.45 3.98
C SER A 80 -14.80 14.15 3.42
N ARG A 81 -15.29 13.27 4.28
CA ARG A 81 -16.25 12.27 3.80
C ARG A 81 -17.48 13.07 3.40
N LEU A 82 -17.74 13.15 2.09
CA LEU A 82 -19.02 13.63 1.57
C LEU A 82 -20.12 13.07 2.49
N ASN A 83 -20.97 13.94 3.05
CA ASN A 83 -22.13 13.56 3.85
C ASN A 83 -23.05 12.66 3.00
N LEU A 84 -22.76 11.36 2.94
CA LEU A 84 -23.57 10.36 2.23
C LEU A 84 -24.97 10.28 2.85
N SER A 85 -25.07 10.64 4.13
CA SER A 85 -26.32 10.86 4.87
C SER A 85 -27.24 11.93 4.24
N ASN A 86 -26.68 12.94 3.55
CA ASN A 86 -27.47 13.95 2.85
C ASN A 86 -27.82 13.52 1.41
N PHE A 87 -27.04 12.63 0.80
CA PHE A 87 -27.30 12.10 -0.55
C PHE A 87 -28.39 11.01 -0.54
N LEU A 88 -28.43 10.17 0.50
CA LEU A 88 -29.40 9.08 0.62
C LEU A 88 -30.80 9.50 1.10
N LYS A 89 -30.94 10.69 1.70
CA LYS A 89 -32.25 11.24 2.15
C LYS A 89 -33.23 11.54 1.00
N GLY A 90 -32.80 11.45 -0.26
CA GLY A 90 -33.63 11.73 -1.43
C GLY A 90 -34.08 10.52 -2.28
N ARG A 91 -33.70 9.28 -1.94
CA ARG A 91 -33.92 8.10 -2.82
C ARG A 91 -34.65 6.93 -2.15
N GLU A 92 -35.70 7.21 -1.38
CA GLU A 92 -36.49 6.15 -0.72
C GLU A 92 -37.35 5.27 -1.65
N ASN A 93 -37.33 5.43 -2.97
CA ASN A 93 -38.15 4.59 -3.86
C ASN A 93 -37.36 4.05 -5.06
N SER A 94 -36.74 2.88 -4.90
CA SER A 94 -36.69 1.79 -5.91
C SER A 94 -35.82 0.64 -5.40
N LEU A 95 -36.44 -0.28 -4.66
CA LEU A 95 -35.86 -1.59 -4.35
C LEU A 95 -35.90 -2.47 -5.60
N GLN A 96 -34.88 -2.33 -6.44
CA GLN A 96 -34.42 -3.35 -7.39
C GLN A 96 -32.96 -3.04 -7.74
N GLN A 97 -32.11 -3.13 -6.72
CA GLN A 97 -30.67 -2.95 -6.88
C GLN A 97 -30.07 -4.24 -7.40
N ILE A 98 -30.21 -4.47 -8.70
CA ILE A 98 -29.30 -5.36 -9.41
C ILE A 98 -27.98 -4.59 -9.48
N SER A 99 -27.07 -4.88 -8.54
CA SER A 99 -25.75 -4.28 -8.47
C SER A 99 -24.89 -4.82 -9.62
N PHE A 100 -25.02 -4.22 -10.79
CA PHE A 100 -23.90 -4.17 -11.73
C PHE A 100 -23.00 -3.03 -11.25
N GLY A 101 -21.69 -3.29 -11.12
CA GLY A 101 -20.73 -2.34 -10.54
C GLY A 101 -20.91 -0.92 -11.06
N ILE A 102 -20.76 0.06 -10.18
CA ILE A 102 -20.96 1.47 -10.53
C ILE A 102 -19.75 1.96 -11.32
N THR A 103 -19.91 2.11 -12.64
CA THR A 103 -18.89 2.77 -13.45
C THR A 103 -18.73 4.23 -13.01
N SER A 104 -17.50 4.62 -12.67
CA SER A 104 -17.16 5.98 -12.23
C SER A 104 -17.37 7.02 -13.33
N GLN A 105 -17.71 8.25 -12.91
CA GLN A 105 -17.90 9.41 -13.81
C GLN A 105 -16.68 9.70 -14.68
N GLY A 106 -15.49 9.31 -14.21
CA GLY A 106 -14.23 9.47 -14.94
C GLY A 106 -14.21 8.73 -16.27
N VAL A 107 -14.88 7.57 -16.39
CA VAL A 107 -14.92 6.79 -17.63
C VAL A 107 -15.54 7.59 -18.76
N ASP A 108 -16.70 8.19 -18.53
CA ASP A 108 -17.39 9.01 -19.53
C ASP A 108 -16.64 10.32 -19.80
N LEU A 109 -16.19 11.02 -18.74
CA LEU A 109 -15.50 12.31 -18.88
C LEU A 109 -14.16 12.22 -19.63
N THR A 110 -13.50 11.07 -19.57
CA THR A 110 -12.22 10.83 -20.28
C THR A 110 -12.41 10.19 -21.65
N GLY A 111 -13.63 9.81 -22.03
CA GLY A 111 -13.93 9.11 -23.27
C GLY A 111 -13.56 7.63 -23.25
N ALA A 112 -13.24 7.04 -22.09
CA ALA A 112 -12.91 5.62 -21.97
C ALA A 112 -14.05 4.70 -22.46
N SER A 113 -15.31 5.13 -22.30
CA SER A 113 -16.49 4.44 -22.85
C SER A 113 -16.41 4.22 -24.36
N GLU A 114 -15.81 5.16 -25.12
CA GLU A 114 -15.63 5.00 -26.57
C GLU A 114 -14.64 3.87 -26.90
N TYR A 115 -13.54 3.80 -26.14
CA TYR A 115 -12.56 2.72 -26.27
C TYR A 115 -13.18 1.36 -25.92
N HIS A 116 -13.98 1.30 -24.84
CA HIS A 116 -14.68 0.08 -24.45
C HIS A 116 -15.63 -0.42 -25.54
N ASN A 117 -16.37 0.49 -26.18
CA ASN A 117 -17.29 0.19 -27.28
C ASN A 117 -16.58 -0.33 -28.54
N LEU A 118 -15.34 0.10 -28.76
CA LEU A 118 -14.45 -0.42 -29.80
C LEU A 118 -13.74 -1.72 -29.39
N GLY A 119 -14.00 -2.22 -28.17
CA GLY A 119 -13.40 -3.44 -27.63
C GLY A 119 -12.04 -3.25 -27.00
N TYR A 120 -11.55 -2.03 -26.79
CA TYR A 120 -10.30 -1.75 -26.08
C TYR A 120 -10.58 -1.55 -24.59
N LYS A 121 -10.33 -2.60 -23.78
CA LYS A 121 -10.70 -2.66 -22.36
C LYS A 121 -9.52 -2.94 -21.43
N GLY A 122 -8.29 -2.80 -21.94
CA GLY A 122 -7.06 -3.08 -21.19
C GLY A 122 -6.57 -4.53 -21.34
N GLN A 123 -7.00 -5.24 -22.37
CA GLN A 123 -6.55 -6.61 -22.63
C GLN A 123 -5.02 -6.72 -22.67
N ASN A 124 -4.49 -7.83 -22.19
CA ASN A 124 -3.05 -8.14 -22.15
C ASN A 124 -2.21 -7.14 -21.34
N THR A 125 -2.84 -6.24 -20.58
CA THR A 125 -2.17 -5.27 -19.71
C THR A 125 -2.22 -5.73 -18.26
N LYS A 126 -1.18 -5.44 -17.50
CA LYS A 126 -1.12 -5.67 -16.05
C LYS A 126 -1.00 -4.31 -15.36
N VAL A 127 -1.83 -4.06 -14.36
CA VAL A 127 -1.79 -2.84 -13.57
C VAL A 127 -1.54 -3.19 -12.12
N ALA A 128 -0.48 -2.65 -11.54
CA ALA A 128 -0.20 -2.77 -10.12
C ALA A 128 -0.61 -1.47 -9.41
N ILE A 129 -1.46 -1.61 -8.40
CA ILE A 129 -1.84 -0.54 -7.48
C ILE A 129 -1.02 -0.73 -6.22
N ILE A 130 -0.14 0.24 -5.92
CA ILE A 130 0.68 0.26 -4.71
C ILE A 130 0.09 1.31 -3.77
N ASP A 131 -0.44 0.85 -2.63
CA ASP A 131 -1.12 1.72 -1.67
C ASP A 131 -0.83 1.28 -0.22
N VAL A 132 -1.26 2.07 0.75
CA VAL A 132 -1.04 1.82 2.19
C VAL A 132 -2.14 0.95 2.83
N GLY A 133 -3.18 0.60 2.06
CA GLY A 133 -4.21 -0.32 2.50
C GLY A 133 -5.32 -0.53 1.48
N PHE A 134 -5.93 -1.72 1.54
CA PHE A 134 -7.07 -2.12 0.71
C PHE A 134 -8.26 -2.54 1.56
N ASN A 135 -8.58 -1.75 2.59
CA ASN A 135 -9.74 -2.01 3.43
C ASN A 135 -11.01 -2.10 2.57
N GLY A 136 -11.85 -3.11 2.81
CA GLY A 136 -13.11 -3.27 2.09
C GLY A 136 -13.03 -3.98 0.73
N LEU A 137 -11.85 -4.48 0.32
CA LEU A 137 -11.67 -5.22 -0.94
C LEU A 137 -12.66 -6.40 -1.06
N THR A 138 -12.82 -7.20 -0.02
CA THR A 138 -13.75 -8.35 0.02
C THR A 138 -15.19 -7.90 -0.23
N ASN A 139 -15.61 -6.77 0.32
CA ASN A 139 -16.94 -6.22 0.08
C ASN A 139 -17.07 -5.71 -1.36
N SER A 140 -16.06 -4.98 -1.85
CA SER A 140 -16.02 -4.48 -3.24
C SER A 140 -16.17 -5.62 -4.25
N GLN A 141 -15.45 -6.73 -4.05
CA GLN A 141 -15.57 -7.95 -4.85
C GLN A 141 -16.95 -8.60 -4.73
N LYS A 142 -17.45 -8.77 -3.50
CA LYS A 142 -18.78 -9.34 -3.24
C LYS A 142 -19.91 -8.57 -3.93
N TYR A 143 -19.79 -7.25 -4.04
CA TYR A 143 -20.80 -6.38 -4.66
C TYR A 143 -20.54 -6.10 -6.15
N GLY A 144 -19.47 -6.65 -6.73
CA GLY A 144 -19.17 -6.57 -8.16
C GLY A 144 -18.49 -5.27 -8.60
N GLU A 145 -17.98 -4.47 -7.66
CA GLU A 145 -17.19 -3.25 -7.94
C GLU A 145 -15.74 -3.59 -8.32
N LEU A 146 -15.23 -4.74 -7.85
CA LEU A 146 -13.94 -5.28 -8.25
C LEU A 146 -14.07 -6.74 -8.72
N PRO A 147 -13.25 -7.19 -9.69
CA PRO A 147 -13.31 -8.55 -10.19
C PRO A 147 -12.68 -9.56 -9.22
N GLU A 148 -13.01 -10.83 -9.43
CA GLU A 148 -12.26 -11.97 -8.90
C GLU A 148 -11.72 -12.85 -10.05
N PRO A 149 -10.48 -13.37 -9.96
CA PRO A 149 -9.48 -13.13 -8.92
C PRO A 149 -8.62 -11.87 -9.18
N ILE A 150 -8.20 -11.20 -8.11
CA ILE A 150 -7.13 -10.17 -8.13
C ILE A 150 -5.88 -10.75 -7.45
N ILE A 151 -4.70 -10.47 -8.01
CA ILE A 151 -3.44 -10.89 -7.37
C ILE A 151 -3.08 -9.88 -6.30
N THR A 152 -2.76 -10.36 -5.10
CA THR A 152 -2.45 -9.48 -3.97
C THR A 152 -1.10 -9.82 -3.36
N LYS A 153 -0.44 -8.80 -2.82
CA LYS A 153 0.80 -8.92 -2.04
C LYS A 153 0.76 -7.90 -0.90
N ASP A 154 0.80 -8.40 0.32
CA ASP A 154 1.00 -7.57 1.50
C ASP A 154 2.47 -7.65 1.93
N PHE A 155 3.22 -6.56 1.74
CA PHE A 155 4.60 -6.44 2.19
C PHE A 155 4.70 -6.03 3.66
N THR A 156 3.60 -5.59 4.26
CA THR A 156 3.56 -5.16 5.67
C THR A 156 3.34 -6.31 6.64
N GLU A 157 2.85 -7.46 6.14
CA GLU A 157 2.46 -8.63 6.94
C GLU A 157 1.40 -8.33 8.03
N THR A 158 0.70 -7.20 7.90
CA THR A 158 -0.33 -6.76 8.87
C THR A 158 -1.77 -7.05 8.39
N GLY A 159 -1.92 -7.70 7.23
CA GLY A 159 -3.19 -7.96 6.57
C GLY A 159 -3.48 -6.95 5.48
N LEU A 160 -3.83 -7.42 4.27
CA LEU A 160 -4.08 -6.58 3.10
C LEU A 160 -5.19 -5.54 3.33
N GLU A 161 -6.27 -5.95 4.01
CA GLU A 161 -7.44 -5.09 4.28
C GLU A 161 -7.34 -4.27 5.57
N THR A 162 -6.17 -4.22 6.20
CA THR A 162 -5.90 -3.28 7.30
C THR A 162 -5.33 -1.97 6.75
N GLY A 163 -5.54 -0.87 7.46
CA GLY A 163 -5.17 0.47 6.99
C GLY A 163 -6.36 1.20 6.37
N ARG A 164 -6.11 1.94 5.28
CA ARG A 164 -7.12 2.80 4.64
C ARG A 164 -7.91 2.05 3.57
N ILE A 165 -9.07 2.59 3.23
CA ILE A 165 -9.87 2.18 2.06
C ILE A 165 -9.30 2.71 0.73
N HIS A 166 -8.32 3.61 0.79
CA HIS A 166 -7.82 4.37 -0.37
C HIS A 166 -7.39 3.47 -1.54
N GLY A 167 -6.60 2.43 -1.29
CA GLY A 167 -6.17 1.50 -2.33
C GLY A 167 -7.33 0.76 -3.00
N THR A 168 -8.38 0.40 -2.25
CA THR A 168 -9.60 -0.23 -2.82
C THR A 168 -10.30 0.73 -3.77
N ALA A 169 -10.49 1.98 -3.35
CA ALA A 169 -11.13 3.00 -4.19
C ALA A 169 -10.30 3.33 -5.45
N VAL A 170 -8.97 3.35 -5.33
CA VAL A 170 -8.09 3.47 -6.51
C VAL A 170 -8.23 2.27 -7.44
N ALA A 171 -8.30 1.05 -6.89
CA ALA A 171 -8.48 -0.16 -7.68
C ALA A 171 -9.82 -0.16 -8.43
N GLU A 172 -10.91 0.28 -7.80
CA GLU A 172 -12.24 0.41 -8.43
C GLU A 172 -12.18 1.36 -9.64
N ILE A 173 -11.55 2.52 -9.50
CA ILE A 173 -11.35 3.47 -10.62
C ILE A 173 -10.53 2.83 -11.75
N VAL A 174 -9.46 2.12 -11.43
CA VAL A 174 -8.62 1.44 -12.45
C VAL A 174 -9.42 0.35 -13.16
N TYR A 175 -10.24 -0.41 -12.43
CA TYR A 175 -11.07 -1.46 -12.99
C TYR A 175 -12.13 -0.90 -13.93
N ASP A 176 -12.81 0.18 -13.55
CA ASP A 176 -13.76 0.89 -14.41
C ASP A 176 -13.12 1.33 -15.73
N MET A 177 -11.90 1.85 -15.67
CA MET A 177 -11.18 2.31 -16.85
C MET A 177 -10.69 1.16 -17.73
N THR A 178 -10.31 0.03 -17.11
CA THR A 178 -9.65 -1.10 -17.79
C THR A 178 -10.17 -2.46 -17.31
N PRO A 179 -11.43 -2.81 -17.63
CA PRO A 179 -12.11 -3.96 -17.02
C PRO A 179 -11.52 -5.32 -17.43
N GLU A 180 -10.70 -5.37 -18.49
CA GLU A 180 -10.02 -6.59 -18.94
C GLU A 180 -8.50 -6.58 -18.64
N ALA A 181 -8.02 -5.62 -17.85
CA ALA A 181 -6.66 -5.62 -17.34
C ALA A 181 -6.50 -6.58 -16.15
N LYS A 182 -5.31 -7.16 -16.01
CA LYS A 182 -4.96 -7.98 -14.86
C LYS A 182 -4.48 -7.09 -13.71
N LEU A 183 -5.22 -7.07 -12.61
CA LEU A 183 -4.89 -6.22 -11.47
C LEU A 183 -3.99 -6.93 -10.44
N TYR A 184 -3.08 -6.15 -9.87
CA TYR A 184 -2.22 -6.49 -8.75
C TYR A 184 -2.41 -5.45 -7.65
N LEU A 185 -2.67 -5.86 -6.42
CA LEU A 185 -2.77 -4.96 -5.26
C LEU A 185 -1.60 -5.23 -4.32
N CYS A 186 -0.73 -4.23 -4.17
CA CYS A 186 0.49 -4.32 -3.38
C CYS A 186 0.38 -3.35 -2.19
N LYS A 187 0.29 -3.88 -0.97
CA LYS A 187 0.27 -3.06 0.24
C LYS A 187 1.68 -2.83 0.76
N VAL A 188 2.05 -1.56 0.97
CA VAL A 188 3.35 -1.12 1.49
C VAL A 188 3.16 -0.17 2.67
N ALA A 189 4.07 -0.17 3.64
CA ALA A 189 4.04 0.79 4.75
C ALA A 189 5.08 1.91 4.60
N ASP A 190 6.23 1.60 3.98
CA ASP A 190 7.33 2.52 3.78
C ASP A 190 8.20 2.13 2.58
N GLU A 191 9.31 2.82 2.38
CA GLU A 191 10.23 2.64 1.27
C GLU A 191 10.91 1.27 1.23
N VAL A 192 11.02 0.57 2.37
CA VAL A 192 11.64 -0.76 2.40
C VAL A 192 10.69 -1.78 1.78
N ASP A 193 9.39 -1.65 2.06
CA ASP A 193 8.36 -2.47 1.42
C ASP A 193 8.24 -2.16 -0.08
N LEU A 194 8.40 -0.89 -0.47
CA LEU A 194 8.31 -0.45 -1.86
C LEU A 194 9.43 -0.99 -2.77
N GLU A 195 10.61 -1.26 -2.21
CA GLU A 195 11.77 -1.74 -2.98
C GLU A 195 11.76 -3.27 -3.21
N ASN A 196 10.75 -3.99 -2.69
CA ASN A 196 10.65 -5.46 -2.74
C ASN A 196 9.81 -6.02 -3.90
#